data_AF-A0A9J6ZEW4-F1
#
_entry.id   AF-A0A9J6ZEW4-F1
#
_cell.length_a   1.000
_cell.length_b   1.000
_cell.length_c   1.000
_cell.angle_alpha   90.00
_cell.angle_beta   90.00
_cell.angle_gamma   90.00
#
_symmetry.space_group_name_H-M   'P 1'
#
loop_
_entity.id
_entity.type
_entity.pdbx_description
1 polymer ?
#
loop_
_entity_poly.entity_id
_entity_poly.type
_entity_poly.pdbx_seq_one_letter_code
_entity_poly.pdbx_strand_id
1 'polypeptide(L)'
;MSIQIEKLITEIPSQNRDIALYAKHVISSLEQFEDYHRRFVAAQALAGIKPVGDQEILFYETVRKIKDQVISTLEKTIDDLKHKGDKHHHKHFEDGVE
;
A
#
# COMPACT_ATOMS: atom_id res chain seq x y z
N MET A 1 9.51 -4.09 0.80
CA MET A 1 8.48 -3.04 0.95
C MET A 1 8.82 -2.05 2.07
N SER A 2 9.16 -2.49 3.29
CA SER A 2 9.49 -1.58 4.41
C SER A 2 10.56 -0.52 4.09
N ILE A 3 11.68 -0.92 3.47
CA ILE A 3 12.80 0.00 3.16
C ILE A 3 12.39 1.15 2.22
N GLN A 4 11.47 0.89 1.29
CA GLN A 4 11.04 1.88 0.30
C GLN A 4 10.16 2.96 0.94
N ILE A 5 9.26 2.57 1.84
CA ILE A 5 8.46 3.52 2.63
C ILE A 5 9.32 4.33 3.59
N GLU A 6 10.27 3.70 4.30
CA GLU A 6 11.17 4.41 5.21
C GLU A 6 11.98 5.48 4.47
N LYS A 7 12.42 5.18 3.24
CA LYS A 7 13.07 6.18 2.37
C LYS A 7 12.12 7.33 2.04
N LEU A 8 10.89 7.02 1.60
CA LEU A 8 9.89 8.04 1.27
C LEU A 8 9.53 8.94 2.47
N ILE A 9 9.47 8.38 3.69
CA ILE A 9 9.25 9.14 4.93
C ILE A 9 10.35 10.19 5.16
N THR A 10 11.61 9.89 4.82
CA THR A 10 12.72 10.84 4.99
C THR A 10 12.70 11.98 3.98
N GLU A 11 12.10 11.78 2.81
CA GLU A 11 12.07 12.76 1.73
C GLU A 11 10.87 13.72 1.79
N ILE A 12 9.91 13.46 2.67
CA ILE A 12 8.69 14.25 2.82
C ILE A 12 8.94 15.48 3.71
N PRO A 13 8.48 16.68 3.31
CA PRO A 13 8.44 17.84 4.20
C PRO A 13 7.74 17.50 5.52
N SER A 14 8.30 17.92 6.66
CA SER A 14 7.85 17.52 8.01
C SER A 14 6.34 17.62 8.24
N GLN A 15 5.71 18.66 7.67
CA GLN A 15 4.27 18.94 7.71
C GLN A 15 3.37 17.88 7.03
N ASN A 16 3.93 17.00 6.21
CA ASN A 16 3.18 15.99 5.47
C ASN A 16 3.52 14.56 5.89
N ARG A 17 4.28 14.36 6.98
CA ARG A 17 4.72 13.01 7.42
C ARG A 17 3.56 12.07 7.74
N ASP A 18 2.42 12.61 8.15
CA ASP A 18 1.23 11.83 8.49
C ASP A 18 0.71 11.00 7.30
N ILE A 19 0.89 11.47 6.06
CA ILE A 19 0.44 10.72 4.87
C ILE A 19 1.27 9.46 4.63
N ALA A 20 2.58 9.54 4.87
CA ALA A 20 3.45 8.37 4.76
C ALA A 20 3.28 7.43 5.95
N LEU A 21 3.01 7.96 7.13
CA LEU A 21 2.64 7.14 8.30
C LEU A 21 1.32 6.39 8.04
N TYR A 22 0.32 7.06 7.47
CA TYR A 22 -0.93 6.43 7.07
C TYR A 22 -0.70 5.31 6.04
N ALA A 23 0.07 5.58 4.97
CA ALA A 23 0.41 4.57 3.97
C ALA A 23 1.13 3.35 4.61
N LYS A 24 2.02 3.59 5.57
CA LYS A 24 2.66 2.52 6.36
C LYS A 24 1.63 1.69 7.12
N HIS A 25 0.67 2.33 7.79
CA HIS A 25 -0.41 1.63 8.51
C HIS A 25 -1.30 0.81 7.58
N VAL A 26 -1.64 1.34 6.39
CA VAL A 26 -2.41 0.60 5.38
C VAL A 26 -1.67 -0.67 4.96
N ILE A 27 -0.37 -0.58 4.67
CA ILE A 27 0.41 -1.76 4.27
C ILE A 27 0.52 -2.77 5.41
N SER A 28 0.77 -2.31 6.64
CA SER A 28 0.77 -3.21 7.80
C SER A 28 -0.60 -3.88 8.03
N SER A 29 -1.71 -3.19 7.75
CA SER A 29 -3.05 -3.78 7.83
C SER A 29 -3.24 -4.88 6.76
N LEU A 30 -2.72 -4.68 5.54
CA LEU A 30 -2.73 -5.70 4.49
C LEU A 30 -1.88 -6.93 4.86
N GLU A 31 -0.72 -6.72 5.48
CA GLU A 31 0.12 -7.83 5.99
C GLU A 31 -0.60 -8.64 7.09
N GLN A 32 -1.31 -7.95 7.99
CA GLN A 32 -2.15 -8.62 9.00
C GLN A 32 -3.30 -9.40 8.35
N PHE A 33 -3.89 -8.86 7.27
CA PHE A 33 -4.93 -9.54 6.52
C PHE A 33 -4.42 -10.80 5.81
N GLU A 34 -3.21 -10.76 5.23
CA GLU A 34 -2.55 -11.95 4.67
C GLU A 34 -2.33 -13.05 5.73
N ASP A 35 -1.91 -12.67 6.94
CA ASP A 35 -1.73 -13.61 8.05
C ASP A 35 -3.06 -14.20 8.52
N TYR A 36 -4.11 -13.38 8.64
CA TYR A 36 -5.45 -13.84 8.96
C TYR A 36 -5.96 -14.85 7.92
N HIS A 37 -5.87 -14.52 6.63
CA HIS A 37 -6.29 -15.40 5.53
C HIS A 37 -5.58 -16.75 5.61
N ARG A 38 -4.26 -16.76 5.82
CA ARG A 38 -3.47 -17.98 5.99
C ARG A 38 -4.00 -18.85 7.13
N ARG A 39 -4.26 -18.25 8.30
CA ARG A 39 -4.79 -18.99 9.47
C ARG A 39 -6.20 -19.52 9.21
N PHE A 40 -7.02 -18.74 8.52
CA PHE A 40 -8.39 -19.11 8.16
C PHE A 40 -8.42 -20.30 7.19
N VAL A 41 -7.58 -20.29 6.15
CA VAL A 41 -7.44 -21.41 5.20
C VAL A 41 -6.91 -22.66 5.90
N ALA A 42 -5.95 -22.52 6.81
CA ALA A 42 -5.45 -23.64 7.61
C ALA A 42 -6.56 -24.25 8.48
N ALA A 43 -7.39 -23.43 9.13
CA ALA A 43 -8.53 -23.89 9.92
C ALA A 43 -9.57 -24.62 9.05
N GLN A 44 -9.86 -24.12 7.85
CA GLN A 44 -10.73 -24.80 6.89
C GLN A 44 -10.17 -26.16 6.45
N ALA A 45 -8.88 -26.24 6.17
CA ALA A 45 -8.21 -27.50 5.81
C ALA A 45 -8.32 -28.54 6.92
N LEU A 46 -8.14 -28.13 8.20
CA LEU A 46 -8.34 -29.01 9.35
C LEU A 46 -9.79 -29.48 9.49
N ALA A 47 -10.76 -28.68 9.05
CA ALA A 47 -12.18 -29.05 8.99
C ALA A 47 -12.55 -29.90 7.76
N GLY A 48 -11.57 -30.28 6.94
CA GLY A 48 -11.77 -31.12 5.74
C GLY A 48 -12.13 -30.34 4.47
N ILE A 49 -12.15 -29.00 4.52
CA ILE A 49 -12.36 -28.16 3.34
C ILE A 49 -11.03 -27.97 2.64
N LYS A 50 -10.88 -28.53 1.43
CA LYS A 50 -9.63 -28.49 0.68
C LYS A 50 -9.38 -27.07 0.13
N PRO A 51 -8.21 -26.45 0.41
CA PRO A 51 -7.84 -25.18 -0.21
C PRO A 51 -7.74 -25.29 -1.73
N VAL A 52 -8.18 -24.24 -2.44
CA VAL A 52 -8.09 -24.16 -3.90
C VAL A 52 -6.85 -23.33 -4.26
N GLY A 53 -5.81 -23.99 -4.79
CA GLY A 53 -4.51 -23.36 -5.05
C GLY A 53 -4.59 -22.08 -5.89
N ASP A 54 -5.39 -22.09 -6.97
CA ASP A 54 -5.56 -20.92 -7.84
C ASP A 54 -6.20 -19.72 -7.12
N GLN A 55 -7.10 -19.97 -6.16
CA GLN A 55 -7.71 -18.92 -5.35
C GLN A 55 -6.69 -18.31 -4.38
N GLU A 56 -5.85 -19.14 -3.78
CA GLU A 56 -4.77 -18.68 -2.89
C GLU A 56 -3.75 -17.85 -3.65
N ILE A 57 -3.32 -18.30 -4.84
CA ILE A 57 -2.41 -17.55 -5.71
C ILE A 57 -3.02 -16.19 -6.05
N LEU A 58 -4.27 -16.17 -6.53
CA LEU A 58 -4.95 -14.93 -6.90
C LEU A 58 -5.09 -13.97 -5.71
N PHE A 59 -5.38 -14.49 -4.52
CA PHE A 59 -5.45 -13.70 -3.29
C PHE A 59 -4.13 -12.98 -3.01
N TYR A 60 -3.03 -13.72 -2.90
CA TYR A 60 -1.73 -13.13 -2.58
C TYR A 60 -1.22 -12.19 -3.68
N GLU A 61 -1.46 -12.51 -4.95
CA GLU A 61 -1.14 -11.61 -6.06
C GLU A 61 -1.93 -10.30 -5.99
N THR A 62 -3.21 -10.38 -5.64
CA THR A 62 -4.07 -9.20 -5.50
C THR A 62 -3.61 -8.31 -4.35
N VAL A 63 -3.34 -8.89 -3.17
CA VAL A 63 -2.82 -8.12 -2.03
C VAL A 63 -1.47 -7.48 -2.34
N ARG A 64 -0.58 -8.19 -3.05
CA ARG A 64 0.69 -7.61 -3.53
C ARG A 64 0.46 -6.41 -4.44
N LYS A 65 -0.40 -6.55 -5.46
CA LYS A 65 -0.74 -5.44 -6.38
C LYS A 65 -1.32 -4.23 -5.65
N ILE A 66 -2.15 -4.44 -4.64
CA ILE A 66 -2.68 -3.34 -3.82
C ILE A 66 -1.55 -2.64 -3.05
N LYS A 67 -0.64 -3.39 -2.42
CA LYS A 67 0.52 -2.80 -1.72
C LYS A 67 1.38 -1.97 -2.68
N ASP A 68 1.65 -2.48 -3.88
CA ASP A 68 2.41 -1.76 -4.90
C ASP A 68 1.68 -0.47 -5.36
N GLN A 69 0.36 -0.54 -5.54
CA GLN A 69 -0.46 0.62 -5.90
C GLN A 69 -0.45 1.71 -4.81
N VAL A 70 -0.51 1.32 -3.52
CA VAL A 70 -0.43 2.25 -2.39
C VAL A 70 0.92 2.98 -2.40
N ILE A 71 2.03 2.25 -2.61
CA ILE A 71 3.37 2.84 -2.68
C ILE A 71 3.48 3.79 -3.87
N SER A 72 3.06 3.37 -5.06
CA SER A 72 3.12 4.21 -6.26
C SER A 72 2.28 5.49 -6.11
N THR A 73 1.12 5.38 -5.45
CA THR A 73 0.26 6.54 -5.15
C THR A 73 0.97 7.49 -4.19
N LEU A 74 1.58 6.97 -3.12
CA LEU A 74 2.35 7.78 -2.18
C LEU A 74 3.52 8.48 -2.88
N GLU A 75 4.28 7.79 -3.73
CA GLU A 75 5.39 8.38 -4.50
C GLU A 75 4.93 9.58 -5.33
N LYS A 76 3.80 9.45 -6.05
CA LYS A 76 3.20 10.54 -6.84
C LYS A 76 2.73 11.69 -5.95
N THR A 77 2.10 11.40 -4.82
CA THR A 77 1.66 12.44 -3.88
C THR A 77 2.84 13.21 -3.32
N ILE A 78 3.94 12.53 -2.99
CA ILE A 78 5.16 13.19 -2.50
C ILE A 78 5.76 14.10 -3.57
N ASP A 79 5.80 13.64 -4.82
CA ASP A 79 6.31 14.42 -5.93
C ASP A 79 5.49 15.70 -6.14
N ASP A 80 4.17 15.62 -6.13
CA ASP A 80 3.27 16.79 -6.20
C ASP A 80 3.47 17.74 -5.01
N LEU A 81 3.69 17.21 -3.81
CA LEU A 81 3.94 18.01 -2.61
C LEU A 81 5.30 18.72 -2.65
N LYS A 82 6.34 18.10 -3.22
CA LYS A 82 7.68 18.69 -3.36
C LYS A 82 7.69 19.82 -4.39
N HIS A 83 6.91 19.69 -5.46
CA HIS A 83 6.89 20.66 -6.57
C HIS A 83 5.71 21.66 -6.48
N LYS A 84 5.12 21.83 -5.29
CA LYS A 84 4.02 22.78 -5.07
C LYS A 84 4.47 24.21 -5.40
N GLY A 85 3.90 24.77 -6.47
CA GLY A 85 4.21 26.12 -6.95
C GLY A 85 5.22 26.18 -8.10
N ASP A 86 5.74 25.04 -8.55
CA ASP A 86 6.49 24.97 -9.81
C ASP A 86 5.53 25.02 -11.00
N LYS A 87 5.65 26.06 -11.81
CA LYS A 87 4.86 26.29 -13.02
C LYS A 87 5.14 25.28 -14.16
N HIS A 88 6.25 24.54 -14.07
CA HIS A 88 6.64 23.54 -15.06
C HIS A 88 6.35 22.10 -14.60
N HIS A 89 5.90 21.92 -13.36
CA HIS A 89 5.53 20.61 -12.83
C HIS A 89 4.21 20.12 -13.42
N HIS A 90 4.18 18.86 -13.86
CA HIS A 90 2.95 18.20 -14.30
C HIS A 90 2.38 17.38 -13.15
N LYS A 91 1.30 17.88 -12.54
CA LYS A 91 0.69 17.25 -11.37
C LYS A 91 0.21 15.83 -11.68
N HIS A 92 0.45 14.92 -10.74
CA HIS A 92 -0.13 13.58 -10.79
C HIS A 92 -1.59 13.54 -10.34
N PHE A 93 -1.97 14.43 -9.42
CA PHE A 93 -3.34 14.59 -8.93
C PHE A 93 -3.81 16.03 -9.09
N GLU A 94 -5.05 16.21 -9.57
CA GLU A 94 -5.66 17.55 -9.66
C GLU A 94 -6.02 18.07 -8.26
N ASP A 95 -5.73 19.35 -7.98
CA ASP A 95 -6.10 19.97 -6.71
C ASP A 95 -7.62 20.16 -6.64
N GLY A 96 -8.27 19.59 -5.61
CA GLY A 96 -9.66 19.92 -5.28
C GLY A 96 -10.74 19.10 -5.99
N VAL A 97 -10.42 17.91 -6.51
CA VAL A 97 -11.43 16.96 -6.96
C VAL A 97 -11.84 16.07 -5.78
N GLU A 98 -12.97 16.43 -5.15
CA GLU A 98 -13.74 15.58 -4.23
C GLU A 98 -14.54 14.52 -4.99
#